data_AF-A0A0S8GV21-F1
#
_entry.id   AF-A0A0S8GV21-F1
#
_cell.length_a   1.000
_cell.length_b   1.000
_cell.length_c   1.000
_cell.angle_alpha   90.00
_cell.angle_beta   90.00
_cell.angle_gamma   90.00
#
_symmetry.space_group_name_H-M   'P 1'
#
loop_
_entity.id
_entity.type
_entity.pdbx_description
1 polymer ?
#
loop_
_entity_poly.entity_id
_entity_poly.type
_entity_poly.pdbx_seq_one_letter_code
_entity_poly.pdbx_strand_id
1 'polypeptide(L)'
;MIPKECEEIREKLVDYTDGELAAEEAAQISEHLGGCEQCQMTLKTLQRSLELAQVVWEDGEAELAQVEVGRVVRKGRFDGLKLAAAAASILLVLGGALIWRAIQGESVPVQTDTVVEQEITMAEIAEEMFRAGLAAELLAMADYIGAQPGGEEFARERYTYLATTFPETAGAAQAKIRLKTLDNRSMKNEIN
;
A
#
# COMPACT_ATOMS: atom_id res chain seq x y z
N MET A 1 -29.76 -30.79 10.66
CA MET A 1 -28.48 -31.48 10.97
C MET A 1 -27.74 -31.60 9.66
N ILE A 2 -26.56 -30.99 9.53
CA ILE A 2 -25.79 -31.03 8.28
C ILE A 2 -24.98 -32.34 8.29
N PRO A 3 -24.97 -33.13 7.21
CA PRO A 3 -24.13 -34.31 7.10
C PRO A 3 -22.65 -33.92 7.23
N LYS A 4 -21.82 -34.73 7.93
CA LYS A 4 -20.38 -34.46 8.08
C LYS A 4 -19.68 -34.27 6.74
N GLU A 5 -20.07 -35.04 5.74
CA GLU A 5 -19.56 -34.91 4.37
C GLU A 5 -19.83 -33.52 3.78
N CYS A 6 -20.96 -32.89 4.08
CA CYS A 6 -21.22 -31.52 3.62
C CYS A 6 -20.35 -30.48 4.33
N GLU A 7 -19.91 -30.75 5.56
CA GLU A 7 -19.01 -29.86 6.31
C GLU A 7 -17.61 -29.89 5.69
N GLU A 8 -17.07 -31.09 5.44
CA GLU A 8 -15.78 -31.27 4.77
C GLU A 8 -15.77 -30.69 3.35
N ILE A 9 -16.86 -30.87 2.58
CA ILE A 9 -16.99 -30.29 1.25
C ILE A 9 -17.02 -28.76 1.32
N ARG A 10 -17.72 -28.18 2.31
CA ARG A 10 -17.83 -26.73 2.45
C ARG A 10 -16.50 -26.06 2.71
N GLU A 11 -15.62 -26.68 3.50
CA GLU A 11 -14.28 -26.17 3.76
C GLU A 11 -13.45 -26.10 2.47
N LYS A 12 -13.65 -27.04 1.54
CA LYS A 12 -12.92 -27.12 0.27
C LYS A 12 -13.58 -26.38 -0.91
N LEU A 13 -14.75 -25.76 -0.72
CA LEU A 13 -15.46 -25.09 -1.83
C LEU A 13 -14.72 -23.86 -2.36
N VAL A 14 -13.93 -23.18 -1.52
CA VAL A 14 -13.12 -22.02 -1.94
C VAL A 14 -12.02 -22.50 -2.89
N ASP A 15 -11.17 -23.42 -2.43
CA ASP A 15 -10.10 -24.02 -3.23
C ASP A 15 -10.64 -24.67 -4.53
N TYR A 16 -11.83 -25.28 -4.47
CA TYR A 16 -12.51 -25.81 -5.65
C TYR A 16 -12.89 -24.72 -6.65
N THR A 17 -13.37 -23.57 -6.17
CA THR A 17 -13.78 -22.43 -7.02
C THR A 17 -12.57 -21.75 -7.66
N ASP A 18 -11.47 -21.67 -6.94
CA ASP A 18 -10.21 -21.07 -7.41
C ASP A 18 -9.40 -22.04 -8.30
N GLY A 19 -9.80 -23.32 -8.37
CA GLY A 19 -9.15 -24.35 -9.18
C GLY A 19 -7.84 -24.86 -8.58
N GLU A 20 -7.64 -24.70 -7.27
CA GLU A 20 -6.42 -25.06 -6.56
C GLU A 20 -6.38 -26.53 -6.09
N LEU A 21 -7.52 -27.23 -6.20
CA LEU A 21 -7.61 -28.63 -5.80
C LEU A 21 -6.99 -29.60 -6.81
N ALA A 22 -6.42 -30.69 -6.29
CA ALA A 22 -6.00 -31.82 -7.10
C ALA A 22 -7.19 -32.43 -7.86
N ALA A 23 -6.94 -33.00 -9.04
CA ALA A 23 -7.98 -33.53 -9.92
C ALA A 23 -8.88 -34.58 -9.23
N GLU A 24 -8.31 -35.41 -8.37
CA GLU A 24 -9.06 -36.42 -7.62
C GLU A 24 -10.01 -35.81 -6.59
N GLU A 25 -9.59 -34.74 -5.90
CA GLU A 25 -10.41 -34.05 -4.92
C GLU A 25 -11.50 -33.21 -5.59
N ALA A 26 -11.17 -32.53 -6.69
CA ALA A 26 -12.14 -31.81 -7.50
C ALA A 26 -13.23 -32.74 -8.05
N ALA A 27 -12.88 -33.96 -8.47
CA ALA A 27 -13.84 -34.96 -8.90
C ALA A 27 -14.80 -35.36 -7.77
N GLN A 28 -14.29 -35.63 -6.57
CA GLN A 28 -15.11 -35.98 -5.40
C GLN A 28 -16.08 -34.85 -5.02
N ILE A 29 -15.62 -33.60 -5.05
CA ILE A 29 -16.48 -32.44 -4.79
C ILE A 29 -17.54 -32.30 -5.88
N SER A 30 -17.18 -32.48 -7.15
CA SER A 30 -18.12 -32.41 -8.26
C SER A 30 -19.22 -33.47 -8.16
N GLU A 31 -18.87 -34.68 -7.72
CA GLU A 31 -19.82 -35.77 -7.48
C GLU A 31 -20.80 -35.41 -6.35
N HIS A 32 -20.28 -34.92 -5.23
CA HIS A 32 -21.11 -34.47 -4.10
C HIS A 32 -22.05 -33.32 -4.51
N LEU A 33 -21.53 -32.35 -5.27
CA LEU A 33 -22.33 -31.26 -5.81
C LEU A 33 -23.43 -31.78 -6.74
N GLY A 34 -23.24 -32.89 -7.44
CA GLY A 34 -24.29 -33.53 -8.25
C GLY A 34 -25.48 -34.04 -7.42
N GLY A 35 -25.26 -34.42 -6.16
CA GLY A 35 -26.29 -34.99 -5.28
C GLY A 35 -26.82 -34.08 -4.17
N CYS A 36 -26.12 -32.98 -3.86
CA CYS A 36 -26.42 -32.14 -2.70
C CYS A 36 -26.83 -30.70 -3.08
N GLU A 37 -28.13 -30.42 -3.02
CA GLU A 37 -28.68 -29.08 -3.31
C GLU A 37 -28.12 -28.00 -2.36
N GLN A 38 -27.88 -28.35 -1.09
CA GLN A 38 -27.36 -27.39 -0.11
C GLN A 38 -25.94 -26.91 -0.47
N CYS A 39 -25.06 -27.84 -0.86
CA CYS A 39 -23.70 -27.50 -1.28
C CYS A 39 -23.70 -26.73 -2.61
N GLN A 40 -24.60 -27.06 -3.55
CA GLN A 40 -24.80 -26.27 -4.77
C GLN A 40 -25.21 -24.82 -4.48
N MET A 41 -26.13 -24.61 -3.55
CA MET A 41 -26.54 -23.26 -3.15
C MET A 41 -25.41 -22.47 -2.51
N THR A 42 -24.60 -23.13 -1.67
CA THR A 42 -23.41 -22.51 -1.08
C THR A 42 -22.40 -22.11 -2.16
N LEU A 43 -22.10 -23.00 -3.12
CA LEU A 43 -21.21 -22.69 -4.24
C LEU A 43 -21.72 -21.51 -5.08
N LYS A 44 -23.01 -21.48 -5.44
CA LYS A 44 -23.61 -20.35 -6.18
C LYS A 44 -23.52 -19.03 -5.42
N THR A 45 -23.68 -19.06 -4.10
CA THR A 45 -23.58 -17.87 -3.25
C THR A 45 -22.16 -17.34 -3.21
N LEU A 46 -21.18 -18.24 -3.11
CA LEU A 46 -19.76 -17.92 -3.17
C LEU A 46 -19.39 -17.28 -4.52
N GLN A 47 -19.77 -17.91 -5.63
CA GLN A 47 -19.55 -17.38 -6.99
C GLN A 47 -20.15 -16.00 -7.19
N ARG A 48 -21.39 -15.76 -6.73
CA ARG A 48 -22.02 -14.45 -6.81
C ARG A 48 -21.28 -13.38 -6.00
N SER A 49 -20.71 -13.76 -4.86
CA SER A 49 -19.92 -12.83 -4.04
C SER A 49 -18.62 -12.45 -4.74
N LEU A 50 -17.98 -13.41 -5.41
CA LEU A 50 -16.77 -13.18 -6.22
C LEU A 50 -17.06 -12.28 -7.44
N GLU A 51 -18.16 -12.54 -8.16
CA GLU A 51 -18.59 -11.69 -9.29
C GLU A 51 -18.80 -10.24 -8.84
N LEU A 52 -19.45 -10.02 -7.69
CA LEU A 52 -19.66 -8.68 -7.15
C LEU A 52 -18.35 -8.00 -6.75
N ALA A 53 -17.43 -8.74 -6.13
CA ALA A 53 -16.11 -8.22 -5.77
C ALA A 53 -15.30 -7.83 -7.02
N GLN A 54 -15.38 -8.64 -8.08
CA GLN A 54 -14.69 -8.36 -9.35
C GLN A 54 -15.18 -7.05 -9.99
N VAL A 55 -16.50 -6.80 -10.02
CA VAL A 55 -17.06 -5.54 -10.53
C VAL A 55 -16.52 -4.34 -9.77
N VAL A 56 -16.45 -4.42 -8.44
CA VAL A 56 -15.92 -3.33 -7.60
C VAL A 56 -14.44 -3.07 -7.88
N TRP A 57 -13.64 -4.11 -8.13
CA TRP A 57 -12.23 -3.96 -8.49
C TRP A 57 -12.04 -3.34 -9.88
N GLU A 58 -12.80 -3.78 -10.88
CA GLU A 58 -12.71 -3.25 -12.25
C GLU A 58 -13.10 -1.76 -12.32
N ASP A 59 -14.10 -1.34 -11.54
CA ASP A 59 -14.48 0.07 -11.41
C ASP A 59 -13.39 0.91 -10.71
N GLY A 60 -12.72 0.34 -9.71
CA GLY A 60 -11.62 1.00 -8.97
C GLY A 60 -10.35 1.21 -9.82
N GLU A 61 -10.01 0.29 -10.71
CA GLU A 61 -8.85 0.45 -11.61
C GLU A 61 -9.05 1.58 -12.62
N ALA A 62 -10.28 1.79 -13.11
CA ALA A 62 -10.61 2.90 -13.99
C ALA A 62 -10.46 4.28 -13.30
N GLU A 63 -10.68 4.34 -11.99
CA GLU A 63 -10.51 5.56 -11.18
C GLU A 63 -9.02 5.82 -10.86
N LEU A 64 -8.22 4.77 -10.61
CA LEU A 64 -6.77 4.88 -10.39
C LEU A 64 -5.99 5.23 -11.67
N ALA A 65 -6.48 4.85 -12.85
CA ALA A 65 -5.89 5.24 -14.13
C ALA A 65 -5.97 6.75 -14.41
N GLN A 66 -6.91 7.48 -13.77
CA GLN A 66 -7.03 8.93 -13.89
C GLN A 66 -6.17 9.70 -12.88
N VAL A 67 -5.61 9.01 -11.89
CA VAL A 67 -4.58 9.57 -11.01
C VAL A 67 -3.22 9.37 -11.69
N GLU A 68 -3.04 9.99 -12.86
CA GLU A 68 -1.70 10.31 -13.33
C GLU A 68 -1.09 11.28 -12.31
N VAL A 69 -0.32 10.72 -11.37
CA VAL A 69 0.56 11.49 -10.50
C VAL A 69 1.48 12.27 -11.42
N GLY A 70 1.13 13.54 -11.67
CA GLY A 70 1.86 14.45 -12.53
C GLY A 70 3.30 14.57 -12.05
N ARG A 71 4.15 13.69 -12.56
CA ARG A 71 5.60 13.78 -12.39
C ARG A 71 6.02 14.98 -13.22
N VAL A 72 6.04 16.15 -12.60
CA VAL A 72 6.60 17.37 -13.16
C VAL A 72 8.11 17.15 -13.30
N VAL A 73 8.50 16.45 -14.36
CA VAL A 73 9.89 16.34 -14.80
C VAL A 73 10.24 17.73 -15.34
N ARG A 74 10.81 18.57 -14.48
CA ARG A 74 11.48 19.81 -14.91
C ARG A 74 12.59 19.41 -15.88
N LYS A 75 12.35 19.63 -17.18
CA LYS A 75 13.32 19.51 -18.25
C LYS A 75 14.36 20.62 -18.12
N GLY A 76 15.29 20.46 -17.18
CA GLY A 76 16.49 21.28 -17.09
C GLY A 76 17.37 21.01 -18.30
N ARG A 77 17.50 21.99 -19.20
CA ARG A 77 18.48 21.98 -20.28
C ARG A 77 19.87 22.06 -19.64
N PHE A 78 20.53 20.92 -19.46
CA PHE A 78 21.92 20.85 -19.04
C PHE A 78 22.79 20.51 -20.26
N ASP A 79 23.71 21.42 -20.58
CA ASP A 79 24.64 21.36 -21.71
C ASP A 79 25.56 20.14 -21.61
N GLY A 80 25.34 19.18 -22.50
CA GLY A 80 25.94 17.84 -22.50
C GLY A 80 27.40 17.74 -22.96
N LEU A 81 28.24 18.77 -22.80
CA LEU A 81 29.64 18.72 -23.29
C LEU A 81 30.72 18.67 -22.20
N LYS A 82 30.39 18.76 -20.90
CA LYS A 82 31.39 18.75 -19.81
C LYS A 82 31.40 17.48 -18.94
N LEU A 83 30.49 16.53 -19.16
CA LEU A 83 30.35 15.31 -18.34
C LEU A 83 31.10 14.07 -18.85
N ALA A 84 31.74 14.13 -20.03
CA ALA A 84 32.49 12.98 -20.55
C ALA A 84 33.83 12.73 -19.82
N ALA A 85 34.40 13.74 -19.14
CA ALA A 85 35.67 13.59 -18.43
C ALA A 85 35.54 13.04 -17.00
N ALA A 86 34.36 13.16 -16.36
CA ALA A 86 34.16 12.74 -14.97
C ALA A 86 33.74 11.26 -14.81
N ALA A 87 33.25 10.61 -15.87
CA ALA A 87 32.85 9.19 -15.80
C ALA A 87 34.06 8.23 -15.82
N ALA A 88 35.16 8.62 -16.48
CA ALA A 88 36.35 7.77 -16.58
C ALA A 88 37.13 7.66 -15.26
N SER A 89 37.12 8.72 -14.42
CA SER A 89 37.80 8.71 -13.12
C SER A 89 37.08 7.83 -12.10
N ILE A 90 35.75 7.78 -12.11
CA ILE A 90 34.96 6.92 -11.21
C ILE A 90 35.19 5.43 -11.53
N LEU A 91 35.28 5.08 -12.82
CA LEU A 91 35.57 3.70 -13.24
C LEU A 91 37.00 3.24 -12.89
N LEU A 92 38.00 4.13 -12.97
CA LEU A 92 39.38 3.81 -12.57
C LEU A 92 39.53 3.65 -11.05
N VAL A 93 38.83 4.47 -10.26
CA VAL A 93 38.86 4.36 -8.79
C VAL A 93 38.16 3.09 -8.30
N LEU A 94 37.00 2.75 -8.86
CA LEU A 94 36.28 1.52 -8.49
C LEU A 94 36.99 0.25 -8.99
N GLY A 95 37.54 0.28 -10.21
CA GLY A 95 38.27 -0.86 -10.77
C GLY A 95 39.59 -1.15 -10.06
N GLY A 96 40.37 -0.11 -9.73
CA GLY A 96 41.63 -0.24 -9.01
C GLY A 96 41.43 -0.76 -7.58
N ALA A 97 40.39 -0.28 -6.88
CA ALA A 97 40.10 -0.69 -5.51
C ALA A 97 39.71 -2.18 -5.40
N LEU A 98 38.98 -2.72 -6.38
CA LEU A 98 38.59 -4.14 -6.40
C LEU A 98 39.78 -5.06 -6.66
N ILE A 99 40.67 -4.70 -7.57
CA ILE A 99 41.88 -5.48 -7.87
C ILE A 99 42.85 -5.43 -6.68
N TRP A 100 43.01 -4.27 -6.04
CA TRP A 100 43.83 -4.12 -4.85
C TRP A 100 43.27 -4.92 -3.65
N ARG A 101 41.95 -4.96 -3.48
CA ARG A 101 41.28 -5.77 -2.44
C ARG A 101 41.44 -7.27 -2.65
N ALA A 102 41.42 -7.74 -3.90
CA ALA A 102 41.61 -9.16 -4.20
C ALA A 102 43.03 -9.64 -3.89
N ILE A 103 44.03 -8.75 -3.93
CA ILE A 103 45.44 -9.07 -3.66
C ILE A 103 45.77 -9.07 -2.16
N GLN A 104 45.08 -8.27 -1.34
CA GLN A 104 45.42 -8.15 0.08
C GLN A 104 44.82 -9.21 1.01
N GLY A 105 43.92 -10.09 0.56
CA GLY A 105 43.49 -11.25 1.37
C GLY A 105 42.93 -10.90 2.76
N GLU A 106 42.52 -9.66 2.98
CA GLU A 106 41.91 -9.22 4.23
C GLU A 106 40.40 -9.43 4.12
N SER A 107 39.96 -10.54 4.72
CA SER A 107 38.56 -10.80 5.00
C SER A 107 37.98 -9.58 5.73
N VAL A 108 37.08 -8.87 5.05
CA VAL A 108 36.28 -7.81 5.67
C VAL A 108 35.57 -8.43 6.87
N PRO A 109 35.74 -7.92 8.09
CA PRO A 109 34.87 -8.29 9.18
C PRO A 109 33.47 -7.85 8.76
N VAL A 110 32.63 -8.82 8.42
CA VAL A 110 31.20 -8.63 8.31
C VAL A 110 30.80 -8.06 9.66
N GLN A 111 30.55 -6.75 9.70
CA GLN A 111 29.79 -6.15 10.77
C GLN A 111 28.42 -6.81 10.65
N THR A 112 28.25 -7.91 11.37
CA THR A 112 26.96 -8.33 11.85
C THR A 112 26.54 -7.21 12.80
N ASP A 113 26.01 -6.13 12.22
CA ASP A 113 25.04 -5.32 12.93
C ASP A 113 24.09 -6.32 13.54
N THR A 114 24.11 -6.36 14.87
CA THR A 114 23.13 -7.06 15.66
C THR A 114 21.79 -6.48 15.22
N VAL A 115 21.17 -7.12 14.23
CA VAL A 115 19.75 -7.01 13.95
C VAL A 115 19.13 -7.44 15.26
N VAL A 116 18.82 -6.46 16.09
CA VAL A 116 17.85 -6.63 17.14
C VAL A 116 16.61 -7.03 16.36
N GLU A 117 16.34 -8.33 16.27
CA GLU A 117 15.02 -8.86 15.94
C GLU A 117 14.11 -8.35 17.05
N GLN A 118 13.70 -7.10 16.89
CA GLN A 118 12.59 -6.55 17.62
C GLN A 118 11.42 -7.37 17.09
N GLU A 119 11.01 -8.37 17.88
CA GLU A 119 9.80 -9.13 17.63
C GLU A 119 8.63 -8.14 17.68
N ILE A 120 8.35 -7.50 16.54
CA ILE A 120 7.18 -6.65 16.39
C ILE A 120 6.01 -7.59 16.55
N THR A 121 5.32 -7.48 17.69
CA THR A 121 4.19 -8.36 17.95
C THR A 121 3.09 -8.05 16.93
N MET A 122 2.39 -9.07 16.46
CA MET A 122 1.27 -8.87 15.53
C MET A 122 0.22 -7.88 16.08
N ALA A 123 0.12 -7.78 17.41
CA ALA A 123 -0.74 -6.80 18.09
C ALA A 123 -0.28 -5.35 17.86
N GLU A 124 1.04 -5.09 17.93
CA GLU A 124 1.62 -3.76 17.68
C GLU A 124 1.43 -3.35 16.21
N ILE A 125 1.65 -4.27 15.26
CA ILE A 125 1.38 -4.02 13.83
C ILE A 125 -0.10 -3.70 13.62
N ALA A 126 -1.01 -4.50 14.20
CA ALA A 126 -2.44 -4.29 14.04
C ALA A 126 -2.90 -2.94 14.62
N GLU A 127 -2.37 -2.54 15.78
CA GLU A 127 -2.64 -1.25 16.38
C GLU A 127 -2.12 -0.10 15.51
N GLU A 128 -0.91 -0.22 14.98
CA GLU A 128 -0.33 0.79 14.08
C GLU A 128 -1.14 0.94 12.80
N MET A 129 -1.51 -0.17 12.15
CA MET A 129 -2.37 -0.17 10.97
C MET A 129 -3.73 0.48 11.24
N PHE A 130 -4.34 0.18 12.39
CA PHE A 130 -5.61 0.80 12.78
C PHE A 130 -5.46 2.32 12.98
N ARG A 131 -4.41 2.77 13.68
CA ARG A 131 -4.12 4.19 13.86
C ARG A 131 -3.87 4.92 12.55
N ALA A 132 -3.10 4.30 11.63
CA ALA A 132 -2.82 4.86 10.32
C ALA A 132 -4.10 4.98 9.47
N GLY A 133 -4.97 3.96 9.49
CA GLY A 133 -6.25 3.97 8.79
C GLY A 133 -7.18 5.08 9.27
N LEU A 134 -7.37 5.21 10.59
CA LEU A 134 -8.19 6.26 11.17
C LEU A 134 -7.65 7.67 10.85
N ALA A 135 -6.33 7.85 10.87
CA ALA A 135 -5.70 9.11 10.50
C ALA A 135 -5.93 9.46 9.02
N ALA A 136 -5.89 8.48 8.13
CA ALA A 136 -6.17 8.66 6.70
C ALA A 136 -7.64 9.04 6.46
N GLU A 137 -8.58 8.38 7.13
CA GLU A 137 -10.01 8.68 7.03
C GLU A 137 -10.32 10.12 7.50
N LEU A 138 -9.82 10.50 8.67
CA LEU A 138 -9.98 11.85 9.21
C LEU A 138 -9.38 12.91 8.28
N LEU A 139 -8.23 12.61 7.66
CA LEU A 139 -7.61 13.51 6.69
C LEU A 139 -8.49 13.69 5.45
N ALA A 140 -9.04 12.60 4.90
CA ALA A 140 -9.93 12.65 3.75
C ALA A 140 -11.20 13.47 4.05
N MET A 141 -11.79 13.29 5.23
CA MET A 141 -12.95 14.08 5.66
C MET A 141 -12.61 15.57 5.78
N ALA A 142 -11.44 15.89 6.35
CA ALA A 142 -10.98 17.27 6.47
C ALA A 142 -10.71 17.92 5.11
N ASP A 143 -10.09 17.19 4.17
CA ASP A 143 -9.88 17.66 2.78
C ASP A 143 -11.22 17.90 2.07
N TYR A 144 -12.20 17.00 2.24
CA TYR A 144 -13.54 17.15 1.64
C TYR A 144 -14.28 18.39 2.18
N ILE A 145 -14.32 18.57 3.50
CA ILE A 145 -15.01 19.72 4.11
C ILE A 145 -14.25 21.02 3.81
N GLY A 146 -12.92 21.00 3.83
CA GLY A 146 -12.09 22.17 3.53
C GLY A 146 -12.22 22.67 2.09
N ALA A 147 -12.70 21.84 1.17
CA ALA A 147 -13.01 22.25 -0.20
C ALA A 147 -14.34 23.02 -0.33
N GLN A 148 -15.21 22.96 0.69
CA GLN A 148 -16.50 23.65 0.68
C GLN A 148 -16.36 25.13 1.09
N PRO A 149 -17.18 26.05 0.56
CA PRO A 149 -17.19 27.44 0.97
C PRO A 149 -17.42 27.59 2.50
N GLY A 150 -16.48 28.24 3.19
CA GLY A 150 -16.51 28.40 4.64
C GLY A 150 -16.01 27.20 5.45
N GLY A 151 -15.58 26.11 4.82
CA GLY A 151 -15.07 24.92 5.50
C GLY A 151 -13.62 25.00 5.97
N GLU A 152 -12.91 26.09 5.67
CA GLU A 152 -11.46 26.23 5.93
C GLU A 152 -11.10 26.18 7.42
N GLU A 153 -11.93 26.78 8.28
CA GLU A 153 -11.70 26.80 9.73
C GLU A 153 -11.83 25.38 10.32
N PHE A 154 -12.87 24.66 9.93
CA PHE A 154 -13.07 23.27 10.34
C PHE A 154 -11.91 22.38 9.86
N ALA A 155 -11.51 22.52 8.60
CA ALA A 155 -10.38 21.76 8.06
C ALA A 155 -9.09 22.05 8.84
N ARG A 156 -8.82 23.32 9.16
CA ARG A 156 -7.67 23.74 9.99
C ARG A 156 -7.69 23.09 11.37
N GLU A 157 -8.83 23.08 12.04
CA GLU A 157 -9.00 22.41 13.34
C GLU A 157 -8.68 20.91 13.23
N ARG A 158 -9.25 20.23 12.22
CA ARG A 158 -9.04 18.80 12.02
C ARG A 158 -7.60 18.44 11.64
N TYR A 159 -6.96 19.22 10.79
CA TYR A 159 -5.54 19.01 10.49
C TYR A 159 -4.65 19.21 11.71
N THR A 160 -4.98 20.18 12.57
CA THR A 160 -4.25 20.40 13.83
C THR A 160 -4.40 19.20 14.74
N TYR A 161 -5.62 18.72 14.93
CA TYR A 161 -5.91 17.51 15.69
C TYR A 161 -5.14 16.29 15.17
N LEU A 162 -5.15 16.05 13.85
CA LEU A 162 -4.39 14.99 13.20
C LEU A 162 -2.89 15.09 13.50
N ALA A 163 -2.33 16.28 13.33
CA ALA A 163 -0.90 16.53 13.57
C ALA A 163 -0.48 16.31 15.02
N THR A 164 -1.38 16.53 15.99
CA THR A 164 -1.11 16.35 17.42
C THR A 164 -1.39 14.93 17.92
N THR A 165 -2.45 14.27 17.44
CA THR A 165 -2.92 12.98 17.97
C THR A 165 -2.30 11.78 17.26
N PHE A 166 -1.91 11.94 15.99
CA PHE A 166 -1.37 10.86 15.16
C PHE A 166 0.01 11.21 14.56
N PRO A 167 0.97 11.75 15.35
CA PRO A 167 2.16 12.43 14.82
C PRO A 167 3.04 11.55 13.91
N GLU A 168 3.06 10.25 14.15
CA GLU A 168 3.88 9.27 13.43
C GLU A 168 3.20 8.72 12.16
N THR A 169 1.95 9.09 11.88
CA THR A 169 1.22 8.60 10.71
C THR A 169 1.50 9.44 9.47
N ALA A 170 1.39 8.82 8.29
CA ALA A 170 1.44 9.53 7.01
C ALA A 170 0.35 10.62 6.91
N GLY A 171 -0.84 10.36 7.49
CA GLY A 171 -1.94 11.32 7.53
C GLY A 171 -1.59 12.61 8.26
N ALA A 172 -0.91 12.51 9.41
CA ALA A 172 -0.43 13.68 10.15
C ALA A 172 0.65 14.47 9.40
N ALA A 173 1.56 13.78 8.69
CA ALA A 173 2.55 14.45 7.85
C ALA A 173 1.87 15.30 6.75
N GLN A 174 0.84 14.76 6.09
CA GLN A 174 0.07 15.49 5.10
C GLN A 174 -0.75 16.63 5.72
N ALA A 175 -1.38 16.42 6.88
CA ALA A 175 -2.11 17.46 7.62
C ALA A 175 -1.22 18.67 7.92
N LYS A 176 0.04 18.47 8.32
CA LYS A 176 1.03 19.54 8.53
C LYS A 176 1.33 20.34 7.25
N ILE A 177 1.36 19.68 6.09
CA ILE A 177 1.55 20.35 4.79
C ILE A 177 0.30 21.19 4.45
N ARG A 178 -0.90 20.65 4.70
CA ARG A 178 -2.17 21.37 4.48
C ARG A 178 -2.28 22.62 5.33
N LEU A 179 -1.93 22.54 6.62
CA LEU A 179 -1.89 23.69 7.53
C LEU A 179 -1.02 24.83 7.00
N LYS A 180 0.22 24.53 6.62
CA LYS A 180 1.13 25.52 6.01
C LYS A 180 0.54 26.18 4.76
N THR A 181 -0.21 25.41 3.98
CA THR A 181 -0.86 25.91 2.76
C THR A 181 -2.03 26.83 3.07
N LEU A 182 -2.80 26.54 4.13
CA LEU A 182 -3.89 27.41 4.60
C LEU A 182 -3.36 28.72 5.20
N ASP A 183 -2.28 28.66 5.98
CA ASP A 183 -1.65 29.85 6.55
C ASP A 183 -1.15 30.80 5.45
N ASN A 184 -0.47 30.25 4.45
CA ASN A 184 -0.02 31.01 3.28
C ASN A 184 -1.16 31.64 2.47
N ARG A 185 -2.35 31.03 2.45
CA ARG A 185 -3.55 31.60 1.80
C ARG A 185 -4.15 32.72 2.63
N SER A 186 -4.27 32.54 3.94
CA SER A 186 -4.76 33.54 4.88
C SER A 186 -3.95 34.84 4.78
N MET A 187 -2.62 34.74 4.79
CA MET A 187 -1.73 35.91 4.67
C MET A 187 -1.89 36.67 3.34
N LYS A 188 -2.21 35.98 2.24
CA LYS A 188 -2.42 36.63 0.93
C LYS A 188 -3.75 37.37 0.86
N ASN A 189 -4.77 36.90 1.57
CA ASN A 189 -6.08 37.53 1.59
C ASN A 189 -6.09 38.81 2.45
N GLU A 190 -5.19 38.95 3.42
CA GLU A 190 -5.09 40.16 4.26
C GLU A 190 -4.35 41.34 3.58
N ILE A 191 -3.63 41.09 2.49
CA ILE A 191 -2.82 42.11 1.79
C ILE A 191 -3.60 42.78 0.64
N ASN A 192 -4.71 42.20 0.20
CA ASN A 192 -5.58 42.73 -0.86
C ASN A 192 -6.81 43.42 -0.26
#